data_AF-A0A2N2P2C6-F1
#
_entry.id   AF-A0A2N2P2C6-F1
#
_cell.length_a   1.000
_cell.length_b   1.000
_cell.length_c   1.000
_cell.angle_alpha   90.00
_cell.angle_beta   90.00
_cell.angle_gamma   90.00
#
_symmetry.space_group_name_H-M   'P 1'
#
loop_
_entity.id
_entity.type
_entity.pdbx_description
1 polymer ?
#
loop_
_entity_poly.entity_id
_entity_poly.type
_entity_poly.pdbx_seq_one_letter_code
_entity_poly.pdbx_strand_id
1 'polypeptide(L)'
;MFQVYEYLSQFFSQQPVFDEDGFAHFLLEEIDEELDVDITPITQWNDDLLKNKLLLDCDWANTFALSWLQDGKERLQVQHLHIREVKFFHETYELTNGNHQDEAALLFYSDELPGRVLRVQLLPNLRVQLVIEFA
;
A
#
# COMPACT_ATOMS: atom_id res chain seq x y z
N MET A 1 20.46 5.90 -2.02
CA MET A 1 19.31 6.61 -2.63
C MET A 1 18.10 5.72 -2.36
N PHE A 2 17.01 6.27 -1.80
CA PHE A 2 15.81 5.49 -1.52
C PHE A 2 15.07 5.16 -2.84
N GLN A 3 14.59 3.93 -2.97
CA GLN A 3 13.74 3.50 -4.08
C GLN A 3 12.50 2.80 -3.54
N VAL A 4 11.31 3.33 -3.84
CA VAL A 4 10.03 2.80 -3.34
C VAL A 4 9.79 1.37 -3.83
N TYR A 5 10.09 1.08 -5.10
CA TYR A 5 9.97 -0.25 -5.68
C TYR A 5 10.84 -1.28 -4.95
N GLU A 6 12.13 -0.95 -4.72
CA GLU A 6 13.05 -1.85 -4.02
C GLU A 6 12.60 -2.09 -2.58
N TYR A 7 12.12 -1.03 -1.91
CA TYR A 7 11.61 -1.12 -0.54
C TYR A 7 10.39 -2.03 -0.44
N LEU A 8 9.36 -1.81 -1.27
CA LEU A 8 8.13 -2.60 -1.25
C LEU A 8 8.40 -4.05 -1.66
N SER A 9 9.27 -4.27 -2.64
CA SER A 9 9.67 -5.63 -3.06
C SER A 9 10.32 -6.41 -1.92
N GLN A 10 11.21 -5.76 -1.17
CA GLN A 10 11.83 -6.37 0.02
C GLN A 10 10.84 -6.57 1.15
N PHE A 11 9.99 -5.57 1.42
CA PHE A 11 9.02 -5.59 2.52
C PHE A 11 8.00 -6.74 2.34
N PHE A 12 7.43 -6.86 1.14
CA PHE A 12 6.47 -7.93 0.82
C PHE A 12 7.13 -9.25 0.41
N SER A 13 8.46 -9.29 0.26
CA SER A 13 9.19 -10.44 -0.31
C SER A 13 8.65 -10.87 -1.67
N GLN A 14 8.29 -9.89 -2.51
CA GLN A 14 7.73 -10.08 -3.86
C GLN A 14 8.54 -9.27 -4.88
N GLN A 15 8.52 -9.68 -6.15
CA GLN A 15 9.21 -8.97 -7.24
C GLN A 15 8.30 -8.84 -8.46
N PRO A 16 7.38 -7.85 -8.46
CA PRO A 16 6.53 -7.59 -9.61
C PRO A 16 7.36 -7.17 -10.83
N VAL A 17 6.90 -7.58 -12.01
CA VAL A 17 7.48 -7.14 -13.28
C VAL A 17 6.87 -5.79 -13.67
N PHE A 18 7.69 -4.91 -14.23
CA PHE A 18 7.22 -3.64 -14.77
C PHE A 18 6.33 -3.85 -16.00
N ASP A 19 5.26 -3.08 -16.09
CA ASP A 19 4.41 -2.99 -17.28
C ASP A 19 5.09 -2.20 -18.42
N GLU A 20 4.34 -1.94 -19.49
CA GLU A 20 4.82 -1.19 -20.65
C GLU A 20 5.06 0.30 -20.38
N ASP A 21 4.39 0.85 -19.36
CA ASP A 21 4.52 2.23 -18.92
C ASP A 21 5.62 2.41 -17.85
N GLY A 22 6.22 1.30 -17.39
CA GLY A 22 7.31 1.30 -16.42
C GLY A 22 6.85 1.31 -14.97
N PHE A 23 5.62 0.86 -14.69
CA PHE A 23 5.08 0.69 -13.34
C PHE A 23 5.11 -0.76 -12.90
N ALA A 24 5.47 -0.96 -11.64
CA ALA A 24 5.33 -2.22 -10.92
C ALA A 24 4.09 -2.13 -10.01
N HIS A 25 3.33 -3.23 -9.95
CA HIS A 25 2.04 -3.28 -9.25
C HIS A 25 2.06 -4.30 -8.12
N PHE A 26 1.61 -3.89 -6.94
CA PHE A 26 1.30 -4.79 -5.83
C PHE A 26 -0.20 -4.77 -5.57
N LEU A 27 -0.84 -5.94 -5.56
CA LEU A 27 -2.25 -6.13 -5.29
C LEU A 27 -2.43 -6.64 -3.87
N LEU A 28 -2.95 -5.80 -2.98
CA LEU A 28 -3.19 -6.13 -1.58
C LEU A 28 -4.66 -6.49 -1.37
N GLU A 29 -4.92 -7.56 -0.62
CA GLU A 29 -6.26 -7.94 -0.16
C GLU A 29 -6.20 -8.43 1.27
N GLU A 30 -7.30 -8.26 2.00
CA GLU A 30 -7.49 -8.91 3.29
C GLU A 30 -8.31 -10.18 3.08
N ILE A 31 -7.73 -11.34 3.36
CA ILE A 31 -8.36 -12.66 3.24
C ILE A 31 -8.22 -13.37 4.59
N ASP A 32 -9.35 -13.76 5.19
CA ASP A 32 -9.37 -14.48 6.46
C ASP A 32 -8.53 -13.81 7.58
N GLU A 33 -8.61 -12.47 7.69
CA GLU A 33 -7.86 -11.63 8.64
C GLU A 33 -6.33 -11.57 8.39
N GLU A 34 -5.85 -12.11 7.26
CA GLU A 34 -4.47 -12.01 6.81
C GLU A 34 -4.33 -11.12 5.58
N LEU A 35 -3.16 -10.48 5.45
CA LEU A 35 -2.82 -9.68 4.27
C LEU A 35 -2.27 -10.60 3.16
N ASP A 36 -3.00 -10.70 2.06
CA ASP A 36 -2.53 -11.31 0.82
C ASP A 36 -1.89 -10.25 -0.09
N VAL A 37 -0.77 -10.61 -0.73
CA VAL A 37 -0.04 -9.75 -1.67
C VAL A 37 0.21 -10.51 -2.96
N ASP A 38 -0.42 -10.05 -4.03
CA ASP A 38 -0.35 -10.60 -5.37
C ASP A 38 0.41 -9.64 -6.31
N ILE A 39 1.17 -10.21 -7.26
CA ILE A 39 1.99 -9.50 -8.26
C ILE A 39 1.65 -9.94 -9.69
N THR A 40 0.44 -10.49 -9.89
CA THR A 40 -0.06 -10.91 -11.19
C THR A 40 0.12 -9.76 -12.20
N PRO A 41 0.76 -10.01 -13.36
CA PRO A 41 0.98 -8.96 -14.35
C PRO A 41 -0.33 -8.36 -14.89
N ILE A 42 -0.31 -7.08 -15.23
CA ILE A 42 -1.50 -6.33 -15.72
C ILE A 42 -2.19 -7.00 -16.92
N THR A 43 -1.45 -7.72 -17.76
CA THR A 43 -1.97 -8.46 -18.92
C THR A 43 -2.90 -9.63 -18.55
N GLN A 44 -2.91 -10.03 -17.28
CA GLN A 44 -3.74 -11.11 -16.74
C GLN A 44 -4.86 -10.61 -15.82
N TRP A 45 -4.99 -9.30 -15.64
CA TRP A 45 -6.01 -8.72 -14.77
C TRP A 45 -7.41 -8.90 -15.36
N ASN A 46 -8.35 -9.18 -14.46
CA ASN A 46 -9.76 -9.24 -14.76
C ASN A 46 -10.56 -8.73 -13.55
N ASP A 47 -11.86 -8.49 -13.76
CA ASP A 47 -12.74 -7.94 -12.72
C ASP A 47 -12.78 -8.81 -11.46
N ASP A 48 -12.72 -10.14 -11.61
CA ASP A 48 -12.74 -11.08 -10.48
C ASP A 48 -11.48 -11.00 -9.62
N LEU A 49 -10.31 -10.80 -10.24
CA LEU A 49 -9.04 -10.60 -9.56
C LEU A 49 -9.02 -9.27 -8.81
N LEU A 50 -9.50 -8.20 -9.44
CA LEU A 50 -9.38 -6.84 -8.91
C LEU A 50 -10.49 -6.45 -7.94
N LYS A 51 -11.60 -7.21 -7.88
CA LYS A 51 -12.84 -6.81 -7.20
C LYS A 51 -12.66 -6.23 -5.79
N ASN A 52 -11.69 -6.72 -5.02
CA ASN A 52 -11.43 -6.32 -3.63
C ASN A 52 -9.95 -5.99 -3.38
N LYS A 53 -9.23 -5.53 -4.41
CA LYS A 53 -7.80 -5.24 -4.30
C LYS A 53 -7.52 -3.75 -4.04
N LEU A 54 -6.58 -3.49 -3.14
CA LEU A 54 -5.83 -2.25 -3.07
C LEU A 54 -4.58 -2.39 -3.96
N LEU A 55 -4.49 -1.57 -4.99
CA LEU A 55 -3.38 -1.52 -5.92
C LEU A 55 -2.39 -0.49 -5.43
N LEU A 56 -1.13 -0.88 -5.30
CA LEU A 56 -0.01 0.03 -5.08
C LEU A 56 0.86 0.01 -6.34
N ASP A 57 0.91 1.16 -7.02
CA ASP A 57 1.66 1.33 -8.26
C ASP A 57 2.91 2.14 -7.98
N CYS A 58 4.07 1.67 -8.45
CA CYS A 58 5.30 2.43 -8.31
C CYS A 58 6.33 2.20 -9.42
N ASP A 59 7.18 3.21 -9.67
CA ASP A 59 8.24 3.16 -10.67
C ASP A 59 9.65 3.33 -10.08
N TRP A 60 10.67 3.33 -10.95
CA TRP A 60 12.06 3.58 -10.59
C TRP A 60 12.38 5.02 -10.20
N ALA A 61 11.49 5.96 -10.51
CA ALA A 61 11.63 7.38 -10.21
C ALA A 61 10.93 7.77 -8.89
N ASN A 62 10.50 6.79 -8.09
CA ASN A 62 9.71 6.98 -6.88
C ASN A 62 8.36 7.65 -7.10
N THR A 63 7.81 7.57 -8.31
CA THR A 63 6.40 7.84 -8.54
C THR A 63 5.60 6.74 -7.87
N PHE A 64 4.57 7.12 -7.13
CA PHE A 64 3.66 6.21 -6.45
C PHE A 64 2.22 6.64 -6.67
N ALA A 65 1.35 5.69 -6.97
CA ALA A 65 -0.10 5.88 -6.93
C ALA A 65 -0.73 4.71 -6.18
N LEU A 66 -1.98 4.90 -5.76
CA LEU A 66 -2.80 3.79 -5.31
C LEU A 66 -4.23 3.94 -5.79
N SER A 67 -4.88 2.80 -5.99
CA SER A 67 -6.31 2.72 -6.22
C SER A 67 -6.89 1.58 -5.40
N TRP A 68 -8.11 1.72 -4.91
CA TRP A 68 -8.78 0.67 -4.15
C TRP A 68 -10.12 0.35 -4.77
N LEU A 69 -10.27 -0.89 -5.21
CA LEU A 69 -11.51 -1.45 -5.69
C LEU A 69 -12.17 -2.29 -4.59
N GLN A 70 -13.48 -2.13 -4.44
CA GLN A 70 -14.30 -2.96 -3.55
C GLN A 70 -15.60 -3.33 -4.26
N ASP A 71 -15.89 -4.62 -4.32
CA ASP A 71 -16.96 -5.20 -5.14
C ASP A 71 -16.90 -4.72 -6.61
N GLY A 72 -15.69 -4.61 -7.16
CA GLY A 72 -15.44 -4.18 -8.54
C GLY A 72 -15.69 -2.68 -8.80
N LYS A 73 -15.87 -1.88 -7.75
CA LYS A 73 -16.05 -0.42 -7.86
C LYS A 73 -14.90 0.31 -7.22
N GLU A 74 -14.36 1.31 -7.92
CA GLU A 74 -13.36 2.20 -7.36
C GLU A 74 -13.95 2.96 -6.15
N ARG A 75 -13.27 2.86 -5.01
CA ARG A 75 -13.62 3.53 -3.75
C ARG A 75 -12.69 4.69 -3.45
N LEU A 76 -11.43 4.54 -3.83
CA LEU A 76 -10.38 5.49 -3.54
C LEU A 76 -9.38 5.48 -4.67
N GLN A 77 -8.88 6.66 -5.01
CA GLN A 77 -7.75 6.84 -5.89
C GLN A 77 -6.87 7.95 -5.32
N VAL A 78 -5.57 7.68 -5.22
CA VAL A 78 -4.54 8.69 -4.99
C VAL A 78 -3.73 8.80 -6.27
N GLN A 79 -3.73 10.00 -6.84
CA GLN A 79 -2.96 10.33 -8.04
C GLN A 79 -1.46 10.19 -7.76
N HIS A 80 -0.66 10.21 -8.82
CA HIS A 80 0.80 10.10 -8.71
C HIS A 80 1.39 11.11 -7.72
N LEU A 81 2.22 10.60 -6.82
CA LEU A 81 3.00 11.33 -5.84
C LEU A 81 4.46 10.90 -5.94
N HIS A 82 5.38 11.83 -5.85
CA HIS A 82 6.79 11.50 -5.67
C HIS A 82 7.07 11.17 -4.19
N ILE A 83 7.54 9.97 -3.91
CA ILE A 83 7.80 9.47 -2.57
C ILE A 83 9.28 9.63 -2.21
N ARG A 84 9.55 10.41 -1.17
CA ARG A 84 10.92 10.60 -0.65
C ARG A 84 11.37 9.47 0.27
N GLU A 85 10.43 8.88 1.00
CA GLU A 85 10.69 7.90 2.05
C GLU A 85 9.44 7.07 2.34
N VAL A 86 9.64 5.80 2.69
CA VAL A 86 8.60 4.95 3.30
C VAL A 86 9.10 4.45 4.65
N LYS A 87 8.25 4.56 5.68
CA LYS A 87 8.52 3.99 7.00
C LYS A 87 7.53 2.90 7.34
N PHE A 88 8.01 1.85 7.99
CA PHE A 88 7.18 0.85 8.61
C PHE A 88 6.89 1.22 10.05
N PHE A 89 5.62 1.26 10.41
CA PHE A 89 5.13 1.44 11.77
C PHE A 89 4.52 0.13 12.25
N HIS A 90 4.92 -0.32 13.44
CA HIS A 90 4.35 -1.49 14.09
C HIS A 90 4.28 -1.27 15.60
N GLU A 91 3.09 -1.46 16.16
CA GLU A 91 2.85 -1.34 17.60
C GLU A 91 1.81 -2.37 18.05
N THR A 92 2.01 -2.93 19.24
CA THR A 92 1.07 -3.86 19.89
C THR A 92 0.42 -3.16 21.07
N TYR A 93 -0.91 -3.10 21.09
CA TYR A 93 -1.67 -2.49 22.18
C TYR A 93 -2.42 -3.54 23.00
N GLU A 94 -2.53 -3.31 24.31
CA GLU A 94 -3.47 -4.06 25.16
C GLU A 94 -4.83 -3.37 25.14
N LEU A 95 -5.85 -4.10 24.68
CA LEU A 95 -7.23 -3.66 24.65
C LEU A 95 -7.84 -3.74 26.06
N THR A 96 -8.92 -2.98 26.27
CA THR A 96 -9.62 -2.91 27.57
C THR A 96 -10.17 -4.25 28.07
N ASN A 97 -10.29 -5.26 27.21
CA ASN A 97 -10.70 -6.62 27.55
C ASN A 97 -9.52 -7.57 27.86
N GLY A 98 -8.27 -7.06 27.86
CA GLY A 98 -7.04 -7.82 28.06
C GLY A 98 -6.51 -8.54 26.82
N ASN A 99 -7.16 -8.40 25.67
CA ASN A 99 -6.62 -8.92 24.40
C ASN A 99 -5.52 -8.00 23.87
N HIS A 100 -4.56 -8.56 23.16
CA HIS A 100 -3.57 -7.78 22.42
C HIS A 100 -4.05 -7.58 20.98
N GLN A 101 -3.72 -6.43 20.41
CA GLN A 101 -3.97 -6.13 19.00
C GLN A 101 -2.74 -5.48 18.39
N ASP A 102 -2.27 -6.07 17.29
CA ASP A 102 -1.19 -5.51 16.49
C ASP A 102 -1.74 -4.49 15.49
N GLU A 103 -1.03 -3.38 15.37
CA GLU A 103 -1.22 -2.38 14.33
C GLU A 103 0.04 -2.31 13.50
N ALA A 104 -0.10 -2.46 12.18
CA ALA A 104 1.01 -2.40 11.23
C ALA A 104 0.62 -1.46 10.08
N ALA A 105 1.52 -0.56 9.69
CA ALA A 105 1.27 0.37 8.60
C ALA A 105 2.54 0.78 7.86
N LEU A 106 2.38 1.08 6.57
CA LEU A 106 3.37 1.77 5.75
C LEU A 106 3.01 3.25 5.65
N LEU A 107 3.99 4.10 5.94
CA LEU A 107 3.87 5.56 5.92
C LEU A 107 4.68 6.10 4.74
N PHE A 108 3.98 6.63 3.74
CA PHE A 108 4.53 7.16 2.50
C PHE A 108 4.66 8.68 2.58
N TYR A 109 5.89 9.15 2.65
CA TYR A 109 6.21 10.58 2.76
C TYR A 109 6.48 11.16 1.38
N SER A 110 5.82 12.27 1.06
CA SER A 110 5.96 12.98 -0.21
C SER A 110 6.27 14.46 0.02
N ASP A 111 7.09 15.05 -0.84
CA ASP A 111 7.34 16.50 -0.84
C ASP A 111 6.13 17.30 -1.33
N GLU A 112 5.21 16.64 -2.05
CA GLU A 112 3.98 17.23 -2.58
C GLU A 112 2.86 17.30 -1.51
N LEU A 113 3.04 16.59 -0.39
CA LEU A 113 2.10 16.55 0.73
C LEU A 113 2.76 17.09 2.02
N PRO A 114 3.13 18.38 2.09
CA PRO A 114 3.83 18.91 3.26
C PRO A 114 2.97 18.81 4.53
N GLY A 115 3.55 18.25 5.60
CA GLY A 115 2.89 18.04 6.88
C GLY A 115 1.82 16.96 6.87
N ARG A 116 1.74 16.15 5.81
CA ARG A 116 0.83 15.01 5.71
C ARG A 116 1.60 13.78 5.25
N VAL A 117 1.12 12.62 5.66
CA VAL A 117 1.66 11.35 5.24
C VAL A 117 0.51 10.45 4.79
N LEU A 118 0.75 9.73 3.70
CA LEU A 118 -0.17 8.72 3.24
C LEU A 118 0.11 7.44 4.02
N ARG A 119 -0.86 6.99 4.81
CA ARG A 119 -0.78 5.81 5.66
C ARG A 119 -1.57 4.68 5.02
N VAL A 120 -0.88 3.59 4.67
CA VAL A 120 -1.49 2.32 4.28
C VAL A 120 -1.38 1.38 5.48
N GLN A 121 -2.47 1.24 6.21
CA GLN A 121 -2.60 0.29 7.31
C GLN A 121 -2.74 -1.11 6.74
N LEU A 122 -1.93 -2.04 7.25
CA LEU A 122 -1.92 -3.46 6.90
C LEU A 122 -2.66 -4.29 7.96
N LEU A 123 -2.53 -3.93 9.24
CA LEU A 123 -3.20 -4.59 10.37
C LEU A 123 -3.86 -3.56 11.30
N PRO A 124 -4.97 -3.91 11.98
CA PRO A 124 -5.67 -5.19 11.90
C PRO A 124 -6.53 -5.37 10.63
N ASN A 125 -6.77 -4.28 9.91
CA ASN A 125 -7.59 -4.27 8.69
C ASN A 125 -6.88 -3.40 7.67
N LEU A 126 -6.98 -3.79 6.41
CA LEU A 126 -6.43 -3.01 5.30
C LEU A 126 -7.18 -1.67 5.21
N ARG A 127 -6.43 -0.56 5.25
CA ARG A 127 -7.04 0.78 5.17
C ARG A 127 -6.04 1.80 4.62
N VAL A 128 -6.54 2.76 3.85
CA VAL A 128 -5.77 3.93 3.41
C VAL A 128 -6.27 5.18 4.14
N GLN A 129 -5.34 6.00 4.63
CA GLN A 129 -5.62 7.26 5.32
C GLN A 129 -4.62 8.33 4.92
N LEU A 130 -5.07 9.58 4.86
CA LEU A 130 -4.19 10.74 4.83
C LEU A 130 -4.13 11.31 6.26
N VAL A 131 -2.97 11.24 6.91
CA VAL A 131 -2.80 11.69 8.29
C VAL A 131 -1.85 12.88 8.38
N ILE A 132 -2.05 13.73 9.38
CA ILE A 132 -1.18 14.88 9.64
C ILE A 132 0.07 14.37 10.36
N GLU A 133 1.24 14.79 9.90
CA GLU A 133 2.51 14.49 10.56
C GLU A 133 2.61 15.38 11.82
N PHE A 134 2.54 14.77 13.00
CA PHE A 134 2.85 15.46 14.25
C PHE A 134 4.36 15.34 14.49
N ALA A 135 5.04 16.48 14.40
CA ALA A 135 6.47 16.63 14.69
C ALA A 135 6.77 16.59 16.20
#